data_AF-E6XD55-F1
#
_entry.id   AF-E6XD55-F1
#
_cell.length_a   1.000
_cell.length_b   1.000
_cell.length_c   1.000
_cell.angle_alpha   90.00
_cell.angle_beta   90.00
_cell.angle_gamma   90.00
#
_symmetry.space_group_name_H-M   'P 1'
#
loop_
_entity.id
_entity.type
_entity.pdbx_description
1 polymer ?
#
loop_
_entity_poly.entity_id
_entity_poly.type
_entity_poly.pdbx_seq_one_letter_code
_entity_poly.pdbx_strand_id
1 'polypeptide(L)'
;MKKFISIFFVVTTAIWLISCQGKRNNYENNIEGHTFFKVTETNSQKILFEPCYASIETFKFYKDSIYHNWGQEYDNIKNISKEVKTDGYLLKGYNDNLNKISEINISRPKGKDLFWTINPKVFIDSINLEQIKLEKHINESLRKILLQTILRVVLLF
;
A
#
# COMPACT_ATOMS: atom_id res chain seq x y z
N MET A 1 -16.07 57.05 -13.85
CA MET A 1 -16.48 55.65 -14.15
C MET A 1 -15.32 54.66 -14.28
N LYS A 2 -14.17 55.02 -14.89
CA LYS A 2 -13.03 54.07 -15.08
C LYS A 2 -12.39 53.54 -13.78
N LYS A 3 -12.41 54.30 -12.69
CA LYS A 3 -11.83 53.87 -11.38
C LYS A 3 -12.66 52.80 -10.64
N PHE A 4 -13.98 52.76 -10.84
CA PHE A 4 -14.85 51.77 -10.19
C PHE A 4 -14.70 50.37 -10.80
N ILE A 5 -14.45 50.29 -12.11
CA ILE A 5 -14.24 49.01 -12.82
C ILE A 5 -12.95 48.32 -12.35
N SER A 6 -11.90 49.11 -12.05
CA SER A 6 -10.62 48.57 -11.58
C SER A 6 -10.70 47.97 -10.17
N ILE A 7 -11.56 48.50 -9.30
CA ILE A 7 -11.73 47.98 -7.93
C ILE A 7 -12.53 46.68 -7.96
N PHE A 8 -13.55 46.59 -8.82
CA PHE A 8 -14.37 45.38 -8.96
C PHE A 8 -13.53 44.17 -9.42
N PHE A 9 -12.60 44.36 -10.36
CA PHE A 9 -11.71 43.29 -10.83
C PHE A 9 -10.79 42.75 -9.73
N VAL A 10 -10.23 43.62 -8.89
CA VAL A 10 -9.34 43.22 -7.77
C VAL A 10 -10.09 42.45 -6.69
N VAL A 11 -11.34 42.82 -6.40
CA VAL A 11 -12.16 42.10 -5.43
C VAL A 11 -12.57 40.72 -5.96
N THR A 12 -12.90 40.60 -7.24
CA THR A 12 -13.26 39.29 -7.83
C THR A 12 -12.08 38.31 -7.90
N THR A 13 -10.85 38.78 -8.14
CA THR A 13 -9.66 37.90 -8.16
C THR A 13 -9.22 37.49 -6.75
N ALA A 14 -9.42 38.35 -5.74
CA ALA A 14 -9.17 37.99 -4.35
C ALA A 14 -10.12 36.90 -3.81
N ILE A 15 -11.40 36.89 -4.24
CA ILE A 15 -12.37 35.87 -3.83
C ILE A 15 -12.02 34.48 -4.41
N TRP A 16 -11.45 34.42 -5.61
CA TRP A 16 -10.99 33.18 -6.23
C TRP A 16 -9.81 32.54 -5.48
N LEU A 17 -8.94 33.34 -4.86
CA LEU A 17 -7.81 32.83 -4.08
C LEU A 17 -8.23 32.23 -2.72
N ILE A 18 -9.36 32.67 -2.17
CA ILE A 18 -9.89 32.14 -0.89
C ILE A 18 -10.67 30.82 -1.11
N SER A 19 -11.13 30.54 -2.33
CA SER A 19 -11.86 29.31 -2.66
C SER A 19 -10.98 28.06 -2.81
N CYS A 20 -9.65 28.20 -2.70
CA CYS A 20 -8.74 27.07 -2.48
C CYS A 20 -8.49 26.87 -0.98
N GLN A 21 -9.56 26.83 -0.18
CA GLN A 21 -9.49 26.08 1.07
C GLN A 21 -9.31 24.62 0.67
N GLY A 22 -8.06 24.15 0.73
CA GLY A 22 -7.70 22.78 0.42
C GLY A 22 -8.69 21.86 1.12
N LYS A 23 -9.47 21.13 0.32
CA LYS A 23 -10.24 19.99 0.81
C LYS A 23 -9.23 19.10 1.53
N ARG A 24 -9.19 19.20 2.86
CA ARG A 24 -8.69 18.11 3.69
C ARG A 24 -9.68 17.00 3.41
N ASN A 25 -9.34 16.17 2.44
CA ASN A 25 -10.09 14.97 2.12
C ASN A 25 -10.26 14.24 3.45
N ASN A 26 -11.51 14.09 3.90
CA ASN A 26 -11.87 13.08 4.90
C ASN A 26 -11.56 11.72 4.27
N TYR A 27 -10.28 11.33 4.24
CA TYR A 27 -9.82 9.95 4.11
C TYR A 27 -10.12 9.19 5.41
N GLU A 28 -11.28 9.47 6.03
CA GLU A 28 -11.73 8.75 7.20
C GLU A 28 -12.23 7.37 6.73
N ASN A 29 -11.31 6.41 6.80
CA ASN A 29 -11.58 4.98 6.97
C ASN A 29 -12.25 4.21 5.81
N ASN A 30 -12.38 4.78 4.62
CA ASN A 30 -12.74 3.97 3.45
C ASN A 30 -11.48 3.40 2.80
N ILE A 31 -11.32 2.08 2.87
CA ILE A 31 -10.24 1.33 2.22
C ILE A 31 -10.71 0.55 1.00
N GLU A 32 -11.99 0.66 0.65
CA GLU A 32 -12.52 0.06 -0.56
C GLU A 32 -11.78 0.61 -1.79
N GLY A 33 -11.33 -0.29 -2.66
CA GLY A 33 -10.52 0.02 -3.84
C GLY A 33 -9.02 0.10 -3.58
N HIS A 34 -8.57 0.04 -2.33
CA HIS A 34 -7.15 0.11 -1.99
C HIS A 34 -6.47 -1.25 -2.10
N THR A 35 -5.21 -1.23 -2.56
CA THR A 35 -4.32 -2.38 -2.51
C THR A 35 -3.18 -2.10 -1.54
N PHE A 36 -2.93 -3.02 -0.61
CA PHE A 36 -1.87 -2.91 0.39
C PHE A 36 -0.80 -3.94 0.11
N PHE A 37 0.45 -3.49 0.08
CA PHE A 37 1.63 -4.33 -0.18
C PHE A 37 2.41 -4.54 1.11
N LYS A 38 2.74 -5.80 1.40
CA LYS A 38 3.52 -6.12 2.59
C LYS A 38 4.89 -5.49 2.50
N VAL A 39 5.29 -4.89 3.61
CA VAL A 39 6.59 -4.28 3.80
C VAL A 39 7.44 -5.22 4.63
N THR A 40 8.69 -5.38 4.21
CA THR A 40 9.72 -6.08 4.98
C THR A 40 10.49 -5.03 5.76
N GLU A 41 10.55 -5.21 7.08
CA GLU A 41 11.39 -4.39 7.95
C GLU A 41 12.81 -4.96 7.98
N THR A 42 13.80 -4.13 7.65
CA THR A 42 15.22 -4.42 7.87
C THR A 42 15.74 -3.56 9.02
N ASN A 43 16.97 -3.81 9.47
CA ASN A 43 17.60 -3.06 10.57
C ASN A 43 17.71 -1.55 10.31
N SER A 44 17.63 -1.10 9.06
CA SER A 44 17.83 0.31 8.68
C SER A 44 16.68 0.92 7.89
N GLN A 45 15.79 0.11 7.31
CA GLN A 45 14.76 0.62 6.40
C GLN A 45 13.56 -0.32 6.27
N LYS A 46 12.46 0.24 5.80
CA LYS A 46 11.27 -0.47 5.34
C LYS A 46 11.32 -0.57 3.82
N ILE A 47 11.22 -1.79 3.29
CA ILE A 47 11.31 -2.05 1.85
C ILE A 47 10.16 -2.91 1.37
N LEU A 48 9.83 -2.76 0.09
CA LEU A 48 9.07 -3.80 -0.62
C LEU A 48 10.06 -4.87 -1.05
N PHE A 49 9.83 -6.12 -0.63
CA PHE A 49 10.68 -7.23 -0.99
C PHE A 49 9.93 -8.18 -1.91
N GLU A 50 10.38 -8.29 -3.16
CA GLU A 50 9.84 -9.23 -4.15
C GLU A 50 10.74 -10.49 -4.19
N PRO A 51 10.30 -11.61 -3.58
CA PRO A 51 11.02 -12.87 -3.61
C PRO A 51 11.06 -13.49 -5.03
N CYS A 52 12.06 -14.33 -5.30
CA CYS A 52 12.08 -15.09 -6.55
C CYS A 52 10.89 -16.05 -6.63
N TYR A 53 10.20 -16.09 -7.78
CA TYR A 53 9.06 -16.99 -8.05
C TYR A 53 7.85 -16.82 -7.12
N ALA A 54 7.75 -15.70 -6.42
CA ALA A 54 6.60 -15.37 -5.62
C ALA A 54 6.34 -13.86 -5.68
N SER A 55 5.07 -13.47 -5.72
CA SER A 55 4.72 -12.05 -5.66
C SER A 55 4.83 -11.53 -4.23
N ILE A 56 4.91 -10.21 -4.08
CA ILE A 56 4.77 -9.55 -2.78
C ILE A 56 3.39 -9.93 -2.19
N GLU A 57 3.33 -10.21 -0.88
CA GLU A 57 2.06 -10.45 -0.18
C GLU A 57 1.20 -9.18 -0.24
N THR A 58 -0.04 -9.29 -0.69
CA THR A 58 -0.93 -8.12 -0.85
C THR A 58 -2.35 -8.37 -0.40
N PHE A 59 -3.00 -7.34 0.14
CA PHE A 59 -4.45 -7.30 0.31
C PHE A 59 -5.07 -6.34 -0.70
N LYS A 60 -6.13 -6.76 -1.39
CA LYS A 60 -6.98 -5.90 -2.21
C LYS A 60 -8.37 -5.86 -1.58
N PHE A 61 -8.84 -4.67 -1.26
CA PHE A 61 -10.12 -4.47 -0.62
C PHE A 61 -11.14 -4.03 -1.66
N TYR A 62 -12.22 -4.79 -1.78
CA TYR A 62 -13.41 -4.43 -2.55
C TYR A 62 -14.56 -4.20 -1.58
N LYS A 63 -15.71 -3.75 -2.11
CA LYS A 63 -16.89 -3.41 -1.31
C LYS A 63 -17.29 -4.50 -0.33
N ASP A 64 -17.50 -5.71 -0.84
CA ASP A 64 -18.04 -6.85 -0.09
C ASP A 64 -17.10 -8.06 -0.06
N SER A 65 -15.84 -7.87 -0.50
CA SER A 65 -14.85 -8.93 -0.54
C SER A 65 -13.42 -8.43 -0.39
N ILE A 66 -12.54 -9.31 0.07
CA ILE A 66 -11.11 -9.06 0.23
C ILE A 66 -10.37 -10.18 -0.50
N TYR A 67 -9.45 -9.79 -1.37
CA TYR A 67 -8.52 -10.72 -2.00
C TYR A 67 -7.16 -10.61 -1.29
N HIS A 68 -6.71 -11.71 -0.69
CA HIS A 68 -5.41 -11.78 -0.03
C HIS A 68 -4.49 -12.67 -0.85
N ASN A 69 -3.49 -12.06 -1.49
CA ASN A 69 -2.41 -12.79 -2.15
C ASN A 69 -1.28 -13.03 -1.15
N TRP A 70 -0.97 -14.29 -0.87
CA TRP A 70 0.12 -14.72 0.00
C TRP A 70 1.48 -14.78 -0.72
N GLY A 71 1.51 -14.51 -2.02
CA GLY A 71 2.71 -14.51 -2.87
C GLY A 71 2.77 -15.70 -3.83
N GLN A 72 2.30 -16.87 -3.39
CA GLN A 72 2.19 -18.10 -4.18
C GLN A 72 0.76 -18.65 -4.20
N GLU A 73 -0.01 -18.36 -3.16
CA GLU A 73 -1.42 -18.75 -3.00
C GLU A 73 -2.25 -17.50 -2.75
N TYR A 74 -3.57 -17.63 -2.85
CA TYR A 74 -4.48 -16.54 -2.55
C TYR A 74 -5.72 -17.02 -1.84
N ASP A 75 -6.30 -16.15 -1.01
CA ASP A 75 -7.61 -16.34 -0.41
C ASP A 75 -8.60 -15.31 -0.93
N ASN A 76 -9.85 -15.74 -1.09
CA ASN A 76 -11.00 -14.86 -1.28
C ASN A 76 -11.87 -14.87 -0.03
N ILE A 77 -12.05 -13.70 0.56
CA ILE A 77 -12.89 -13.50 1.74
C ILE A 77 -14.10 -12.69 1.31
N LYS A 78 -15.31 -13.20 1.50
CA LYS A 78 -16.57 -12.60 1.05
C LYS A 78 -17.48 -12.24 2.22
N ASN A 79 -18.54 -11.50 1.92
CA ASN A 79 -19.58 -11.09 2.88
C ASN A 79 -18.96 -10.33 4.05
N ILE A 80 -18.16 -9.31 3.72
CA ILE A 80 -17.41 -8.56 4.71
C ILE A 80 -18.36 -7.77 5.62
N SER A 81 -18.21 -8.00 6.91
CA SER A 81 -18.76 -7.17 7.98
C SER A 81 -17.64 -6.34 8.58
N LYS A 82 -17.95 -5.09 8.94
CA LYS A 82 -16.99 -4.14 9.51
C LYS A 82 -17.41 -3.73 10.90
N GLU A 83 -16.48 -3.89 11.84
CA GLU A 83 -16.57 -3.39 13.21
C GLU A 83 -15.52 -2.29 13.40
N VAL A 84 -15.97 -1.08 13.75
CA VAL A 84 -15.06 0.07 13.97
C VAL A 84 -14.45 -0.04 15.37
N LYS A 85 -13.13 0.14 15.47
CA LYS A 85 -12.37 0.15 16.72
C LYS A 85 -11.70 1.51 16.92
N THR A 86 -11.24 1.81 18.12
CA THR A 86 -10.61 3.10 18.47
C THR A 86 -9.43 3.49 17.57
N ASP A 87 -8.60 2.51 17.18
CA ASP A 87 -7.39 2.74 16.37
C ASP A 87 -7.44 2.03 14.99
N GLY A 88 -8.65 1.73 14.50
CA GLY A 88 -8.82 1.05 13.21
C GLY A 88 -10.16 0.32 13.08
N TYR A 89 -10.15 -0.88 12.50
CA TYR A 89 -11.34 -1.70 12.31
C TYR A 89 -11.00 -3.19 12.25
N LEU A 90 -11.99 -4.00 12.61
CA LEU A 90 -12.01 -5.45 12.43
C LEU A 90 -12.96 -5.78 11.29
N LEU A 91 -12.45 -6.49 10.30
CA LEU A 91 -13.25 -7.04 9.22
C LEU A 91 -13.44 -8.53 9.46
N LYS A 92 -14.67 -9.01 9.37
CA LYS A 92 -14.98 -10.44 9.41
C LYS A 92 -15.68 -10.85 8.12
N GLY A 93 -15.27 -11.95 7.53
CA GLY A 93 -15.91 -12.50 6.33
C GLY A 93 -15.64 -13.99 6.18
N TYR A 94 -16.36 -14.63 5.28
CA TYR A 94 -16.19 -16.05 4.99
C TYR A 94 -15.04 -16.25 4.00
N ASN A 95 -14.05 -17.05 4.35
CA ASN A 95 -12.92 -17.42 3.50
C ASN A 95 -13.24 -18.74 2.80
N ASP A 96 -13.37 -18.68 1.47
CA ASP A 96 -13.75 -19.83 0.62
C ASP A 96 -12.68 -20.93 0.64
N ASN A 97 -11.39 -20.55 0.70
CA ASN A 97 -10.28 -21.49 0.67
C ASN A 97 -10.15 -22.26 1.99
N LEU A 98 -10.39 -21.59 3.12
CA LEU A 98 -10.27 -22.16 4.46
C LEU A 98 -11.59 -22.73 5.01
N ASN A 99 -12.71 -22.53 4.30
CA ASN A 99 -14.06 -22.90 4.71
C ASN A 99 -14.45 -22.41 6.12
N LYS A 100 -14.04 -21.19 6.50
CA LYS A 100 -14.30 -20.62 7.83
C LYS A 100 -14.42 -19.10 7.79
N ILE A 101 -14.91 -18.52 8.89
CA ILE A 101 -14.85 -17.07 9.09
C ILE A 101 -13.40 -16.67 9.36
N SER A 102 -12.89 -15.75 8.54
CA SER A 102 -11.60 -15.09 8.70
C SER A 102 -11.79 -13.71 9.31
N GLU A 103 -10.85 -13.34 10.17
CA GLU A 103 -10.79 -12.03 10.80
C GLU A 103 -9.56 -11.27 10.30
N ILE A 104 -9.74 -10.00 9.94
CA ILE A 104 -8.68 -9.10 9.50
C ILE A 104 -8.73 -7.86 10.38
N ASN A 105 -7.71 -7.71 11.23
CA ASN A 105 -7.51 -6.52 12.05
C ASN A 105 -6.66 -5.52 11.28
N ILE A 106 -7.18 -4.31 11.12
CA ILE A 106 -6.50 -3.22 10.42
C ILE A 106 -6.39 -2.06 11.37
N SER A 107 -5.18 -1.58 11.57
CA SER A 107 -4.92 -0.38 12.35
C SER A 107 -3.97 0.54 11.61
N ARG A 108 -4.16 1.83 11.85
CA ARG A 108 -3.24 2.86 11.38
C ARG A 108 -2.60 3.49 12.62
N PRO A 109 -1.27 3.43 12.78
CA PRO A 109 -0.62 4.13 13.88
C PRO A 109 -0.95 5.63 13.78
N LYS A 110 -1.31 6.24 14.92
CA LYS A 110 -1.67 7.67 14.98
C LYS A 110 -0.49 8.51 14.47
N GLY A 111 -0.67 9.24 13.37
CA GLY A 111 0.35 10.11 12.80
C GLY A 111 0.29 10.25 11.28
N LYS A 112 1.32 10.87 10.69
CA LYS A 112 1.55 10.95 9.23
C LYS A 112 2.20 9.67 8.68
N ASP A 113 1.95 8.53 9.31
CA ASP A 113 2.61 7.30 8.91
C ASP A 113 2.03 6.80 7.58
N LEU A 114 2.94 6.43 6.67
CA LEU A 114 2.62 5.86 5.36
C LEU A 114 2.19 4.39 5.49
N PHE A 115 2.51 3.79 6.63
CA PHE A 115 2.35 2.38 6.90
C PHE A 115 1.06 2.07 7.64
N TRP A 116 0.52 0.91 7.31
CA TRP A 116 -0.66 0.32 7.91
C TRP A 116 -0.28 -1.00 8.54
N THR A 117 -0.99 -1.38 9.60
CA THR A 117 -0.85 -2.70 10.20
C THR A 117 -2.08 -3.52 9.82
N ILE A 118 -1.86 -4.64 9.13
CA ILE A 118 -2.91 -5.60 8.77
C ILE A 118 -2.46 -6.95 9.32
N ASN A 119 -3.19 -7.52 10.28
CA ASN A 119 -2.86 -8.80 10.93
C ASN A 119 -1.37 -8.96 11.30
N PRO A 120 -1.01 -8.54 12.52
CA PRO A 120 0.30 -7.99 12.98
C PRO A 120 1.39 -7.52 11.99
N LYS A 121 1.19 -7.57 10.68
CA LYS A 121 2.19 -7.28 9.65
C LYS A 121 2.04 -5.85 9.15
N VAL A 122 3.16 -5.29 8.68
CA VAL A 122 3.22 -3.92 8.17
C VAL A 122 3.01 -3.92 6.66
N PHE A 123 2.19 -2.99 6.19
CA PHE A 123 1.83 -2.80 4.81
C PHE A 123 1.94 -1.33 4.41
N ILE A 124 2.09 -1.08 3.12
CA ILE A 124 1.97 0.24 2.51
C ILE A 124 0.85 0.22 1.48
N ASP A 125 0.08 1.30 1.44
CA ASP A 125 -0.95 1.49 0.42
C ASP A 125 -0.30 1.71 -0.96
N SER A 126 -0.90 1.10 -1.98
CA SER A 126 -0.64 1.32 -3.41
C SER A 126 -0.42 2.78 -3.79
N ILE A 127 -1.20 3.69 -3.21
CA ILE A 127 -1.13 5.14 -3.47
C ILE A 127 0.22 5.74 -3.00
N ASN A 128 0.88 5.12 -2.01
CA ASN A 128 2.13 5.59 -1.44
C ASN A 128 3.35 4.75 -1.88
N LEU A 129 3.21 3.85 -2.86
CA LEU A 129 4.31 2.97 -3.29
C LEU A 129 5.55 3.71 -3.77
N GLU A 130 5.41 4.89 -4.36
CA GLU A 130 6.55 5.68 -4.84
C GLU A 130 7.45 6.19 -3.69
N GLN A 131 6.94 6.17 -2.46
CA GLN A 131 7.64 6.66 -1.27
C GLN A 131 8.45 5.57 -0.55
N ILE A 132 8.45 4.33 -1.07
CA ILE A 132 9.20 3.21 -0.51
C ILE A 132 10.14 2.59 -1.54
N LYS A 133 11.30 2.12 -1.07
CA LYS A 133 12.26 1.41 -1.91
C LYS A 133 11.77 0.00 -2.21
N LEU A 134 11.78 -0.37 -3.49
CA LEU A 134 11.57 -1.75 -3.95
C LEU A 134 12.93 -2.45 -4.09
N GLU A 135 13.09 -3.58 -3.43
CA GLU A 135 14.24 -4.48 -3.58
C GLU A 135 13.76 -5.80 -4.16
N LYS A 136 14.34 -6.15 -5.31
CA LYS A 136 14.11 -7.45 -5.96
C LYS A 136 15.22 -8.40 -5.55
N HIS A 137 14.87 -9.61 -5.13
CA HIS A 137 15.88 -10.62 -4.87
C HIS A 137 16.52 -11.03 -6.20
N ILE A 138 17.77 -10.61 -6.41
CA ILE A 138 18.64 -11.23 -7.43
C ILE A 138 19.16 -12.49 -6.78
N ASN A 139 18.88 -13.66 -7.37
CA ASN A 139 19.35 -14.92 -6.82
C ASN A 139 20.89 -14.95 -6.78
N GLU A 140 21.48 -14.59 -5.63
CA GLU A 140 22.93 -14.47 -5.48
C GLU A 140 23.64 -15.80 -5.71
N SER A 141 22.94 -16.92 -5.53
CA SER A 141 23.47 -18.25 -5.88
C SER A 141 23.69 -18.39 -7.39
N LEU A 142 22.73 -17.96 -8.22
CA LEU A 142 22.88 -17.90 -9.68
C LEU A 142 23.97 -16.90 -10.08
N ARG A 143 24.07 -15.74 -9.42
CA ARG A 143 25.12 -14.76 -9.69
C ARG A 143 26.52 -15.32 -9.38
N LYS A 144 26.68 -16.03 -8.25
CA LYS A 144 27.94 -16.72 -7.88
C LYS A 144 28.28 -17.85 -8.84
N ILE A 145 27.30 -18.65 -9.25
CA ILE A 145 27.48 -19.72 -10.25
C ILE A 145 27.88 -19.09 -11.59
N LEU A 146 27.21 -18.02 -12.04
CA LEU A 146 27.55 -17.33 -13.28
C LEU A 146 28.95 -16.74 -13.25
N LEU A 147 29.31 -16.08 -12.14
CA LEU A 147 30.67 -15.55 -11.92
C LEU A 147 31.72 -16.65 -11.88
N GLN A 148 31.46 -17.78 -11.22
CA GLN A 148 32.37 -18.93 -11.21
C GLN A 148 32.50 -19.57 -12.59
N THR A 149 31.41 -19.69 -13.35
CA THR A 149 31.41 -20.22 -14.71
C THR A 149 32.18 -19.30 -15.65
N ILE A 150 31.95 -17.98 -15.60
CA ILE A 150 32.71 -16.99 -16.38
C ILE A 150 34.19 -17.04 -16.01
N LEU A 151 34.53 -17.09 -14.72
CA LEU A 151 35.93 -17.17 -14.27
C LEU A 151 36.61 -18.45 -14.76
N ARG A 152 35.90 -19.58 -14.76
CA ARG A 152 36.41 -20.85 -15.31
C ARG A 152 36.63 -20.80 -16.81
N VAL A 153 35.73 -20.18 -17.57
CA VAL A 153 35.88 -20.03 -19.03
C VAL A 153 37.04 -19.08 -19.36
N VAL A 154 37.20 -17.97 -18.63
CA VAL A 154 38.30 -17.01 -18.83
C VAL A 154 39.66 -17.61 -18.47
N LEU A 155 39.74 -18.53 -17.50
CA LEU A 155 40.98 -19.23 -17.14
C LEU A 155 41.34 -20.41 -18.07
N LEU A 156 40.44 -20.77 -18.99
CA LEU A 156 40.64 -21.85 -19.97
C LEU A 156 41.01 -21.33 -21.37
N PHE A 157 41.14 -20.01 -21.54
CA PHE A 157 41.70 -19.33 -22.71
C PHE A 157 42.94 -18.52 -22.29
#